data_AF-A0A7W9PVW7-F1
#
_entry.id   AF-A0A7W9PVW7-F1
#
_cell.length_a   1.000
_cell.length_b   1.000
_cell.length_c   1.000
_cell.angle_alpha   90.00
_cell.angle_beta   90.00
_cell.angle_gamma   90.00
#
_symmetry.space_group_name_H-M   'P 1'
#
loop_
_entity.id
_entity.type
_entity.pdbx_description
1 polymer ?
#
loop_
_entity_poly.entity_id
_entity_poly.type
_entity_poly.pdbx_seq_one_letter_code
_entity_poly.pdbx_strand_id
1 'polypeptide(L)'
;MDGTASGPGGQGRPRGPGSLAARLRREQDVLARMRTTEDRIADAITAFAGTMQFVYIHAAWFTVWIVCNEGVLGQGAVWDPFPFGLLTMIVSLEAIFLSTFVMVSQNRQAARENIRADLDFETNVRSEVWSIHMGRALGVDPVEVERKVQEVLAENRARLIGSGRSSG
;
A
#
# COMPACT_ATOMS: atom_id res chain seq x y z
N MET A 1 -57.24 -3.77 -49.28
CA MET A 1 -57.73 -3.42 -47.93
C MET A 1 -56.62 -3.75 -46.98
N ASP A 2 -56.21 -2.70 -46.27
CA ASP A 2 -54.97 -2.53 -45.53
C ASP A 2 -55.18 -2.91 -44.05
N GLY A 3 -54.07 -3.19 -43.36
CA GLY A 3 -53.98 -3.24 -41.90
C GLY A 3 -54.23 -4.60 -41.25
N THR A 4 -53.63 -4.95 -40.11
CA THR A 4 -52.60 -4.33 -39.27
C THR A 4 -52.25 -5.35 -38.17
N ALA A 5 -51.05 -5.21 -37.62
CA ALA A 5 -50.70 -5.52 -36.23
C ALA A 5 -50.46 -7.00 -35.82
N SER A 6 -49.17 -7.31 -35.64
CA SER A 6 -48.64 -7.76 -34.32
C SER A 6 -47.13 -7.52 -34.26
N GLY A 7 -46.72 -6.47 -33.55
CA GLY A 7 -45.36 -6.32 -33.02
C GLY A 7 -45.30 -6.85 -31.57
N PRO A 8 -44.23 -6.57 -30.79
CA PRO A 8 -42.92 -6.05 -31.17
C PRO A 8 -41.77 -6.97 -30.71
N GLY A 9 -40.57 -6.69 -31.23
CA GLY A 9 -39.34 -7.39 -30.91
C GLY A 9 -39.02 -7.45 -29.42
N GLY A 10 -38.44 -8.58 -29.04
CA GLY A 10 -37.77 -8.77 -27.75
C GLY A 10 -36.65 -7.75 -27.62
N GLN A 11 -36.95 -6.64 -26.95
CA GLN A 11 -35.98 -5.65 -26.51
C GLN A 11 -35.00 -6.31 -25.56
N GLY A 12 -33.79 -6.57 -26.05
CA GLY A 12 -32.62 -6.72 -25.20
C GLY A 12 -32.43 -5.42 -24.42
N ARG A 13 -32.87 -5.42 -23.16
CA ARG A 13 -32.67 -4.27 -22.25
C ARG A 13 -31.17 -3.96 -22.18
N PRO A 14 -30.74 -2.70 -22.31
CA PRO A 14 -29.35 -2.33 -22.14
C PRO A 14 -28.95 -2.63 -20.69
N ARG A 15 -27.97 -3.53 -20.51
CA ARG A 15 -27.34 -3.79 -19.22
C ARG A 15 -26.56 -2.54 -18.82
N GLY A 16 -27.09 -1.79 -17.86
CA GLY A 16 -26.43 -0.58 -17.37
C GLY A 16 -25.06 -0.87 -16.74
N PRO A 17 -24.14 0.12 -16.73
CA PRO A 17 -22.75 -0.02 -16.26
C PRO A 17 -22.61 -0.43 -14.78
N GLY A 18 -23.68 -0.35 -13.97
CA GLY A 18 -23.66 -0.73 -12.55
C GLY A 18 -23.49 -2.22 -12.28
N SER A 19 -23.82 -3.13 -13.22
CA SER A 19 -23.77 -4.57 -12.93
C SER A 19 -22.37 -5.18 -12.97
N LEU A 20 -21.42 -4.57 -13.71
CA LEU A 20 -20.03 -5.05 -13.77
C LEU A 20 -19.25 -4.59 -12.54
N ALA A 21 -19.37 -3.30 -12.20
CA ALA A 21 -18.77 -2.73 -10.99
C ALA A 21 -19.26 -3.44 -9.72
N ALA A 22 -20.55 -3.80 -9.65
CA ALA A 22 -21.12 -4.54 -8.53
C ALA A 22 -20.80 -6.06 -8.53
N ARG A 23 -20.20 -6.59 -9.61
CA ARG A 23 -19.69 -7.97 -9.69
C ARG A 23 -18.21 -8.01 -9.30
N LEU A 24 -17.40 -7.11 -9.84
CA LEU A 24 -15.98 -6.96 -9.48
C LEU A 24 -15.80 -6.64 -8.00
N ARG A 25 -16.61 -5.71 -7.46
CA ARG A 25 -16.60 -5.38 -6.03
C ARG A 25 -16.99 -6.59 -5.16
N ARG A 26 -17.88 -7.45 -5.66
CA ARG A 26 -18.34 -8.65 -4.95
C ARG A 26 -17.30 -9.77 -4.98
N GLU A 27 -16.58 -9.94 -6.08
CA GLU A 27 -15.42 -10.84 -6.15
C GLU A 27 -14.29 -10.35 -5.24
N GLN A 28 -14.02 -9.05 -5.23
CA GLN A 28 -13.06 -8.43 -4.31
C GLN A 28 -13.47 -8.61 -2.84
N ASP A 29 -14.76 -8.43 -2.51
CA ASP A 29 -15.29 -8.63 -1.15
C ASP A 29 -15.27 -10.11 -0.74
N VAL A 30 -15.50 -11.04 -1.67
CA VAL A 30 -15.45 -12.49 -1.41
C VAL A 30 -14.01 -12.97 -1.22
N LEU A 31 -13.06 -12.48 -2.01
CA LEU A 31 -11.62 -12.71 -1.81
C LEU A 31 -11.11 -12.06 -0.52
N ALA A 32 -11.61 -10.86 -0.16
CA ALA A 32 -11.30 -10.20 1.09
C ALA A 32 -11.89 -10.92 2.32
N ARG A 33 -13.04 -11.61 2.17
CA ARG A 33 -13.65 -12.46 3.21
C ARG A 33 -12.99 -13.83 3.31
N MET A 34 -12.30 -14.29 2.27
CA MET A 34 -11.41 -15.45 2.32
C MET A 34 -10.03 -15.12 2.92
N ARG A 35 -9.84 -13.96 3.54
CA ARG A 35 -8.74 -13.73 4.49
C ARG A 35 -8.92 -14.70 5.65
N THR A 36 -8.25 -15.84 5.55
CA THR A 36 -8.22 -16.88 6.58
C THR A 36 -7.74 -16.27 7.90
N THR A 37 -8.05 -16.93 9.00
CA THR A 37 -7.53 -16.59 10.32
C THR A 37 -6.00 -16.44 10.33
N GLU A 38 -5.32 -17.21 9.48
CA GLU A 38 -3.87 -17.19 9.27
C GLU A 38 -3.37 -15.87 8.70
N ASP A 39 -4.03 -15.32 7.67
CA ASP A 39 -3.68 -14.00 7.11
C ASP A 39 -3.83 -12.87 8.13
N ARG A 40 -4.83 -13.00 9.03
CA ARG A 40 -5.05 -11.99 10.09
C ARG A 40 -3.97 -12.07 11.16
N ILE A 41 -3.49 -13.26 11.47
CA ILE A 41 -2.38 -13.48 12.42
C ILE A 41 -1.08 -12.99 11.82
N ALA A 42 -0.78 -13.33 10.56
CA ALA A 42 0.42 -12.84 9.86
C ALA A 42 0.45 -11.31 9.80
N ASP A 43 -0.70 -10.67 9.55
CA ASP A 43 -0.79 -9.21 9.53
C ASP A 43 -0.58 -8.57 10.90
N ALA A 44 -1.12 -9.19 11.95
CA ALA A 44 -0.92 -8.71 13.31
C ALA A 44 0.55 -8.83 13.74
N ILE A 45 1.19 -9.96 13.43
CA ILE A 45 2.61 -10.20 13.73
C ILE A 45 3.48 -9.19 12.97
N THR A 46 3.26 -9.01 11.66
CA THR A 46 4.06 -8.07 10.87
C THR A 46 3.82 -6.63 11.30
N ALA A 47 2.58 -6.25 11.62
CA ALA A 47 2.28 -4.91 12.12
C ALA A 47 2.99 -4.65 13.46
N PHE A 48 3.03 -5.64 14.36
CA PHE A 48 3.74 -5.55 15.63
C PHE A 48 5.26 -5.48 15.44
N ALA A 49 5.82 -6.34 14.58
CA ALA A 49 7.24 -6.39 14.26
C ALA A 49 7.76 -5.08 13.63
N GLY A 50 6.89 -4.34 12.92
CA GLY A 50 7.22 -3.02 12.36
C GLY A 50 7.26 -1.87 13.37
N THR A 51 6.93 -2.11 14.64
CA THR A 51 6.90 -1.07 15.68
C THR A 51 8.21 -0.94 16.44
N MET A 52 8.50 0.26 16.96
CA MET A 52 9.65 0.48 17.85
C MET A 52 9.49 -0.24 19.20
N GLN A 53 8.24 -0.55 19.61
CA GLN A 53 7.95 -1.29 20.84
C GLN A 53 8.54 -2.70 20.81
N PHE A 54 8.51 -3.37 19.66
CA PHE A 54 9.11 -4.70 19.45
C PHE A 54 10.61 -4.70 19.79
N VAL A 55 11.34 -3.67 19.35
CA VAL A 55 12.78 -3.51 19.57
C VAL A 55 13.09 -3.35 21.06
N TYR A 56 12.30 -2.54 21.78
CA TYR A 56 12.50 -2.35 23.22
C TYR A 56 12.22 -3.63 24.02
N ILE A 57 11.19 -4.39 23.65
CA ILE A 57 10.88 -5.68 24.28
C ILE A 57 12.05 -6.67 24.10
N HIS A 58 12.61 -6.76 22.89
CA HIS A 58 13.76 -7.62 22.61
C HIS A 58 15.02 -7.19 23.37
N ALA A 59 15.31 -5.88 23.40
CA ALA A 59 16.44 -5.35 24.15
C ALA A 59 16.32 -5.65 25.65
N ALA A 60 15.13 -5.48 26.23
CA ALA A 60 14.86 -5.82 27.62
C ALA A 60 15.00 -7.32 27.86
N TRP A 61 14.42 -8.16 26.99
CA TRP A 61 14.53 -9.62 27.05
C TRP A 61 15.99 -10.09 27.03
N PHE A 62 16.81 -9.60 26.11
CA PHE A 62 18.23 -9.95 26.03
C PHE A 62 19.00 -9.50 27.27
N THR A 63 18.73 -8.29 27.75
CA THR A 63 19.35 -7.77 28.97
C THR A 63 19.02 -8.68 30.17
N VAL A 64 17.75 -9.06 30.32
CA VAL A 64 17.30 -9.97 31.38
C VAL A 64 17.96 -11.33 31.24
N TRP A 65 18.05 -11.89 30.02
CA TRP A 65 18.70 -13.18 29.78
C TRP A 65 20.17 -13.18 30.21
N ILE A 66 20.93 -12.17 29.79
CA ILE A 66 22.36 -12.03 30.10
C ILE A 66 22.55 -11.88 31.62
N VAL A 67 21.80 -10.98 32.27
CA VAL A 67 21.90 -10.75 33.72
C VAL A 67 21.53 -12.01 34.51
N CYS A 68 20.50 -12.75 34.09
CA CYS A 68 20.13 -14.02 34.73
C CYS A 68 21.20 -15.11 34.56
N ASN A 69 21.81 -15.23 33.38
CA ASN A 69 22.84 -16.24 33.12
C ASN A 69 24.18 -15.91 33.79
N GLU A 70 24.58 -14.64 33.81
CA GLU A 70 25.90 -14.20 34.30
C GLU A 70 25.89 -13.77 35.77
N GLY A 71 24.80 -13.20 36.26
CA GLY A 71 24.78 -12.47 37.54
C GLY A 71 24.02 -13.14 38.70
N VAL A 72 23.07 -14.05 38.45
CA VAL A 72 22.10 -14.47 39.48
C VAL A 72 22.25 -15.92 39.96
N LEU A 73 22.72 -16.84 39.12
CA LEU A 73 22.69 -18.29 39.40
C LEU A 73 23.98 -18.88 39.99
N GLY A 74 25.05 -18.08 40.13
CA GLY A 74 26.35 -18.56 40.61
C GLY A 74 27.01 -19.56 39.65
N GLN A 75 28.32 -19.75 39.80
CA GLN A 75 29.18 -20.50 38.86
C GLN A 75 28.80 -21.98 38.63
N GLY A 76 27.76 -22.50 39.32
CA GLY A 76 27.29 -23.88 39.22
C GLY A 76 26.02 -24.09 38.38
N ALA A 77 25.33 -23.04 37.94
CA ALA A 77 24.08 -23.15 37.16
C ALA A 77 24.03 -22.21 35.95
N VAL A 78 25.15 -22.12 35.22
CA VAL A 78 25.20 -21.45 33.91
C VAL A 78 24.59 -22.36 32.86
N TRP A 79 23.39 -22.02 32.38
CA TRP A 79 22.66 -22.81 31.37
C TRP A 79 22.99 -22.42 29.93
N ASP A 80 23.47 -21.20 29.69
CA ASP A 80 23.88 -20.73 28.37
C ASP A 80 25.19 -19.95 28.49
N PRO A 81 26.36 -20.64 28.55
CA PRO A 81 27.66 -19.99 28.69
C PRO A 81 27.94 -19.06 27.51
N PHE A 82 28.65 -17.96 27.77
CA PHE A 82 29.19 -17.11 26.71
C PHE A 82 29.97 -17.97 25.71
N PRO A 83 29.62 -18.00 24.41
CA PRO A 83 28.97 -16.94 23.61
C PRO A 83 27.42 -17.02 23.43
N PHE A 84 26.66 -17.57 24.37
CA PHE A 84 25.18 -17.67 24.34
C PHE A 84 24.62 -18.41 23.11
N GLY A 85 25.01 -19.67 22.96
CA GLY A 85 24.63 -20.49 21.80
C GLY A 85 23.12 -20.74 21.71
N LEU A 86 22.45 -20.96 22.84
CA LEU A 86 21.00 -21.24 22.86
C LEU A 86 20.19 -19.99 22.50
N LEU A 87 20.53 -18.84 23.09
CA LEU A 87 19.92 -17.56 22.73
C LEU A 87 20.07 -17.29 21.24
N THR A 88 21.29 -17.42 20.72
CA THR A 88 21.57 -17.14 19.30
C THR A 88 20.79 -18.06 18.37
N MET A 89 20.67 -19.34 18.72
CA MET A 89 19.88 -20.32 17.96
C MET A 89 18.39 -19.95 17.92
N ILE A 90 17.79 -19.63 19.06
CA ILE A 90 16.37 -19.26 19.17
C ILE A 90 16.09 -17.98 18.38
N VAL A 91 16.91 -16.94 18.57
CA VAL A 91 16.77 -15.65 17.87
C VAL A 91 16.93 -15.81 16.36
N SER A 92 17.87 -16.65 15.91
CA SER A 92 18.04 -16.90 14.48
C SER A 92 16.80 -17.55 13.86
N LEU A 93 16.20 -18.52 14.56
CA LEU A 93 14.96 -19.15 14.12
C LEU A 93 13.80 -18.15 14.09
N GLU A 94 13.65 -17.35 15.15
CA GLU A 94 12.63 -16.30 15.25
C GLU A 94 12.77 -15.28 14.12
N ALA A 95 13.99 -14.85 13.80
CA ALA A 95 14.27 -13.91 12.72
C ALA A 95 13.87 -14.46 11.34
N ILE A 96 14.05 -15.76 11.08
CA ILE A 96 13.62 -16.40 9.83
C ILE A 96 12.09 -16.34 9.70
N PHE A 97 11.35 -16.68 10.77
CA PHE A 97 9.89 -16.58 10.76
C PHE A 97 9.41 -15.14 10.56
N LEU A 98 10.01 -14.19 11.28
CA LEU A 98 9.67 -12.77 11.18
C LEU A 98 9.94 -12.23 9.77
N SER A 99 11.10 -12.54 9.19
CA SER A 99 11.44 -12.17 7.81
C SER A 99 10.42 -12.74 6.81
N THR A 100 10.01 -13.99 7.00
CA THR A 100 9.00 -14.63 6.13
C THR A 100 7.64 -13.93 6.24
N PHE A 101 7.18 -13.62 7.45
CA PHE A 101 5.92 -12.89 7.65
C PHE A 101 5.96 -11.46 7.09
N VAL A 102 7.09 -10.77 7.26
CA VAL A 102 7.32 -9.45 6.67
C VAL A 102 7.27 -9.55 5.14
N MET A 103 7.94 -10.53 4.53
CA MET A 103 7.95 -10.72 3.09
C MET A 103 6.55 -11.00 2.53
N VAL A 104 5.76 -11.86 3.19
CA VAL A 104 4.37 -12.12 2.78
C VAL A 104 3.53 -10.84 2.85
N SER A 105 3.68 -10.05 3.91
CA SER A 105 2.95 -8.78 4.05
C SER A 105 3.37 -7.75 2.99
N GLN A 106 4.68 -7.66 2.70
CA GLN A 106 5.24 -6.78 1.68
C GLN A 106 4.75 -7.17 0.28
N ASN A 107 4.80 -8.46 -0.08
CA ASN A 107 4.32 -8.94 -1.38
C ASN A 107 2.84 -8.57 -1.60
N ARG A 108 2.03 -8.68 -0.55
CA ARG A 108 0.62 -8.30 -0.60
C ARG A 108 0.39 -6.79 -0.64
N GLN A 109 1.23 -6.00 0.03
CA GLN A 109 1.20 -4.54 -0.08
C GLN A 109 1.57 -4.09 -1.50
N ALA A 110 2.64 -4.64 -2.08
CA ALA A 110 3.06 -4.38 -3.45
C ALA A 110 1.95 -4.71 -4.47
N ALA A 111 1.25 -5.84 -4.30
CA ALA A 111 0.11 -6.17 -5.16
C ALA A 111 -1.03 -5.13 -5.09
N ARG A 112 -1.31 -4.58 -3.91
CA ARG A 112 -2.32 -3.51 -3.73
C ARG A 112 -1.85 -2.18 -4.32
N GLU A 113 -0.57 -1.86 -4.15
CA GLU A 113 0.05 -0.66 -4.70
C GLU A 113 0.00 -0.67 -6.23
N ASN A 114 0.28 -1.81 -6.87
CA ASN A 114 0.17 -1.96 -8.32
C ASN A 114 -1.25 -1.69 -8.83
N ILE A 115 -2.27 -2.29 -8.20
CA ILE A 115 -3.67 -2.06 -8.57
C ILE A 115 -4.05 -0.59 -8.38
N ARG A 116 -3.59 0.03 -7.29
CA ARG A 116 -3.85 1.46 -7.03
C ARG A 116 -3.19 2.35 -8.08
N ALA A 117 -1.95 2.05 -8.47
CA ALA A 117 -1.24 2.78 -9.50
C ALA A 117 -1.97 2.72 -10.86
N ASP A 118 -2.49 1.55 -11.23
CA ASP A 118 -3.29 1.39 -12.46
C ASP A 118 -4.58 2.23 -12.43
N LEU A 119 -5.29 2.23 -11.30
CA LEU A 119 -6.52 3.04 -11.12
C LEU A 119 -6.24 4.54 -11.12
N ASP A 120 -5.15 4.96 -10.47
CA ASP A 120 -4.73 6.36 -10.44
C ASP A 120 -4.31 6.81 -11.85
N PHE A 121 -3.64 5.96 -12.61
CA PHE A 121 -3.32 6.20 -14.02
C PHE A 121 -4.57 6.37 -14.88
N GLU A 122 -5.55 5.46 -14.78
CA GLU A 122 -6.80 5.55 -15.54
C GLU A 122 -7.57 6.85 -15.19
N THR A 123 -7.61 7.20 -13.91
CA THR A 123 -8.27 8.42 -13.42
C THR A 123 -7.57 9.67 -13.95
N ASN A 124 -6.23 9.68 -13.96
CA ASN A 124 -5.44 10.78 -14.48
C ASN A 124 -5.69 10.99 -15.98
N VAL A 125 -5.61 9.92 -16.78
CA VAL A 125 -5.88 9.97 -18.23
C VAL A 125 -7.30 10.47 -18.51
N ARG A 126 -8.29 9.98 -17.75
CA ARG A 126 -9.68 10.44 -17.90
C ARG A 126 -9.83 11.92 -17.59
N SER A 127 -9.17 12.40 -16.55
CA SER A 127 -9.21 13.81 -16.13
C SER A 127 -8.54 14.71 -17.18
N GLU A 128 -7.43 14.26 -17.76
CA GLU A 128 -6.74 14.96 -18.86
C GLU A 128 -7.65 15.08 -20.09
N VAL A 129 -8.26 13.98 -20.54
CA VAL A 129 -9.18 13.97 -21.67
C VAL A 129 -10.38 14.90 -21.45
N TRP A 130 -10.93 14.92 -20.23
CA TRP A 130 -12.05 15.81 -19.90
C TRP A 130 -11.61 17.28 -19.91
N SER A 131 -10.42 17.58 -19.38
CA SER A 131 -9.84 18.93 -19.37
C SER A 131 -9.60 19.46 -20.79
N ILE A 132 -9.07 18.63 -21.68
CA ILE A 132 -8.87 18.99 -23.10
C ILE A 132 -10.22 19.29 -23.78
N HIS A 133 -11.24 18.45 -23.55
CA HIS A 133 -12.57 18.67 -24.13
C HIS A 133 -13.22 19.95 -23.62
N MET A 134 -13.15 20.23 -22.31
CA MET A 134 -13.65 21.48 -21.75
C MET A 134 -12.90 22.70 -22.30
N GLY A 135 -11.56 22.63 -22.36
CA GLY A 135 -10.74 23.70 -22.93
C GLY A 135 -11.15 24.02 -24.36
N ARG A 136 -11.30 22.99 -25.20
CA ARG A 136 -11.78 23.15 -26.59
C ARG A 136 -13.20 23.72 -26.65
N ALA A 137 -14.12 23.27 -25.80
CA ALA A 137 -15.50 23.77 -25.77
C ALA A 137 -15.58 25.25 -25.34
N LEU A 138 -14.65 25.70 -24.49
CA LEU A 138 -14.54 27.08 -24.03
C LEU A 138 -13.68 27.97 -24.97
N GLY A 139 -13.12 27.41 -26.04
CA GLY A 139 -12.24 28.13 -26.97
C GLY A 139 -10.85 28.47 -26.38
N VAL A 140 -10.44 27.77 -25.32
CA VAL A 140 -9.12 27.92 -24.70
C VAL A 140 -8.07 27.24 -25.58
N ASP A 141 -7.06 28.01 -26.00
CA ASP A 141 -5.94 27.50 -26.79
C ASP A 141 -4.96 26.70 -25.88
N PRO A 142 -4.70 25.41 -26.18
CA PRO A 142 -3.75 24.60 -25.43
C PRO A 142 -2.35 25.21 -25.31
N VAL A 143 -1.90 25.92 -26.35
CA VAL A 143 -0.54 26.51 -26.39
C VAL A 143 -0.40 27.63 -25.35
N GLU A 144 -1.47 28.40 -25.14
CA GLU A 144 -1.49 29.49 -24.18
C GLU A 144 -1.49 28.97 -22.73
N VAL A 145 -2.23 27.89 -22.45
CA VAL A 145 -2.21 27.23 -21.14
C VAL A 145 -0.82 26.70 -20.84
N GLU A 146 -0.19 26.01 -21.79
CA GLU A 146 1.16 25.47 -21.64
C GLU A 146 2.18 26.59 -21.38
N ARG A 147 2.10 27.70 -22.13
CA ARG A 147 2.94 28.88 -21.92
C ARG A 147 2.77 29.46 -20.52
N LYS A 148 1.53 29.55 -20.02
CA LYS A 148 1.22 30.04 -18.67
C LYS A 148 1.78 29.12 -17.58
N VAL A 149 1.68 27.80 -17.78
CA VAL A 149 2.24 26.81 -16.86
C VAL A 149 3.76 26.92 -16.80
N GLN A 150 4.44 27.04 -17.94
CA GLN A 150 5.90 27.21 -17.99
C GLN A 150 6.35 28.52 -17.32
N GLU A 151 5.62 29.61 -17.54
CA GLU A 151 5.86 30.90 -16.87
C GLU A 151 5.78 30.75 -15.34
N VAL A 152 4.70 30.16 -14.83
CA VAL A 152 4.48 29.96 -13.38
C VAL A 152 5.53 29.03 -12.78
N LEU A 153 5.91 27.95 -13.47
CA LEU A 153 6.95 27.03 -13.00
C LEU A 153 8.34 27.70 -12.94
N ALA A 154 8.66 28.53 -13.94
CA ALA A 154 9.89 29.30 -13.97
C ALA A 154 9.93 30.32 -12.81
N GLU A 155 8.83 31.03 -12.57
CA GLU A 155 8.69 31.94 -11.42
C GLU A 155 8.86 31.22 -10.08
N ASN A 156 8.19 30.08 -9.89
CA ASN A 156 8.25 29.34 -8.63
C ASN A 156 9.67 28.79 -8.39
N ARG A 157 10.32 28.25 -9.43
CA ARG A 157 11.73 27.85 -9.37
C ARG A 157 12.64 29.02 -8.98
N ALA A 158 12.44 30.21 -9.55
CA ALA A 158 13.23 31.39 -9.21
C ALA A 158 13.02 31.84 -7.75
N ARG A 159 11.78 31.78 -7.24
CA ARG A 159 11.46 32.06 -5.82
C ARG A 159 12.13 31.07 -4.87
N LEU A 160 12.12 29.77 -5.18
CA LEU A 160 12.78 28.73 -4.37
C LEU A 160 14.30 28.95 -4.30
N ILE A 161 14.94 29.29 -5.42
CA ILE A 161 16.38 29.57 -5.46
C ILE A 161 16.73 30.87 -4.70
N GLY A 162 15.87 31.89 -4.75
CA GLY A 162 16.04 33.13 -4.00
C GLY A 162 15.89 32.96 -2.49
N SER A 163 14.89 32.17 -2.05
CA SER A 163 14.64 31.86 -0.63
C SER A 163 15.76 31.05 0.03
N GLY A 164 16.44 30.18 -0.73
CA GLY A 164 17.57 29.40 -0.22
C GLY A 164 18.86 30.21 -0.02
N ARG A 165 18.96 31.41 -0.61
CA ARG A 165 20.16 32.27 -0.56
C ARG A 165 20.14 33.34 0.55
N SER A 166 18.99 33.62 1.18
CA SER A 166 18.86 34.67 2.21
C SER A 166 19.00 34.15 3.65
N SER A 167 19.17 32.85 3.86
CA SER A 167 19.21 32.20 5.19
C SER A 167 20.58 31.59 5.54
N GLY A 168 21.64 31.99 4.85
CA GLY A 168 23.03 31.54 5.08
C GLY A 168 23.95 32.67 5.47
#